data_AF-T0R3W0-F1
#
_entry.id   AF-T0R3W0-F1
#
_cell.length_a   1.000
_cell.length_b   1.000
_cell.length_c   1.000
_cell.angle_alpha   90.00
_cell.angle_beta   90.00
_cell.angle_gamma   90.00
#
_symmetry.space_group_name_H-M   'P 1'
#
loop_
_entity.id
_entity.type
_entity.pdbx_description
1 polymer ?
#
loop_
_entity_poly.entity_id
_entity_poly.type
_entity_poly.pdbx_seq_one_letter_code
_entity_poly.pdbx_strand_id
1 'polypeptide(L)'
;MNNNQESIQLINTAIIKSKEKRIDSSYEERLSATCQTEAIKALSIAISHLAESQKISYDQAAIQIVETVRELDSIWNDYVMMEGINKLKTMLKSSSH
;
A
#
# COMPACT_ATOMS: atom_id res chain seq x y z
N MET A 1 17.36 -38.82 -31.89
CA MET A 1 16.80 -38.86 -30.53
C MET A 1 16.08 -37.53 -30.28
N ASN A 2 14.77 -37.60 -30.03
CA ASN A 2 13.86 -36.65 -29.37
C ASN A 2 14.00 -35.11 -29.48
N ASN A 3 13.90 -34.55 -30.69
CA ASN A 3 13.56 -33.12 -30.88
C ASN A 3 12.29 -32.69 -30.12
N ASN A 4 11.35 -33.62 -29.92
CA ASN A 4 10.10 -33.34 -29.22
C ASN A 4 10.30 -33.13 -27.71
N GLN A 5 11.19 -33.90 -27.06
CA GLN A 5 11.44 -33.72 -25.62
C GLN A 5 12.20 -32.42 -25.34
N GLU A 6 13.14 -32.05 -26.21
CA GLU A 6 13.90 -30.80 -26.09
C GLU A 6 12.98 -29.58 -26.27
N SER A 7 12.06 -29.65 -27.24
CA SER A 7 11.02 -28.62 -27.45
C SER A 7 10.06 -28.52 -26.27
N ILE A 8 9.62 -29.66 -25.71
CA ILE A 8 8.76 -29.70 -24.52
C ILE A 8 9.47 -29.13 -23.29
N GLN A 9 10.76 -29.42 -23.12
CA GLN A 9 11.56 -28.89 -22.02
C GLN A 9 11.73 -27.37 -22.14
N LEU A 10 12.01 -26.86 -23.33
CA LEU A 10 12.07 -25.41 -23.62
C LEU A 10 10.73 -24.72 -23.31
N ILE A 11 9.61 -25.30 -23.74
CA ILE A 11 8.27 -24.76 -23.48
C ILE A 11 7.95 -24.78 -21.98
N ASN A 12 8.26 -25.88 -21.28
CA ASN A 12 8.02 -25.97 -19.84
C ASN A 12 8.89 -24.97 -19.06
N THR A 13 10.15 -24.79 -19.43
CA THR A 13 11.02 -23.75 -18.85
C THR A 13 10.49 -22.35 -19.13
N ALA A 14 9.96 -22.08 -20.33
CA ALA A 14 9.33 -20.79 -20.65
C ALA A 14 8.03 -20.55 -19.86
N ILE A 15 7.21 -21.59 -19.65
CA ILE A 15 5.99 -21.52 -18.84
C ILE A 15 6.33 -21.27 -17.36
N ILE A 16 7.36 -21.95 -16.81
CA ILE A 16 7.80 -21.73 -15.42
C ILE A 16 8.37 -20.31 -15.27
N LYS A 17 9.30 -19.89 -16.14
CA LYS A 17 9.88 -18.53 -16.10
C LYS A 17 8.84 -17.42 -16.30
N SER A 18 7.81 -17.64 -17.13
CA SER A 18 6.73 -16.66 -17.33
C SER A 18 5.77 -16.58 -16.13
N LYS A 19 5.62 -17.67 -15.37
CA LYS A 19 4.89 -17.67 -14.10
C LYS A 19 5.70 -17.05 -12.96
N GLU A 20 7.01 -17.26 -12.92
CA GLU A 20 7.92 -16.57 -11.97
C GLU A 20 7.94 -15.05 -12.20
N LYS A 21 8.02 -14.60 -13.46
CA LYS A 21 7.92 -13.16 -13.81
C LYS A 21 6.60 -12.50 -13.39
N ARG A 22 5.50 -13.26 -13.29
CA ARG A 22 4.19 -12.74 -12.87
C ARG A 22 4.04 -12.55 -11.36
N ILE A 23 4.91 -13.15 -10.55
CA ILE A 23 4.80 -13.09 -9.09
C ILE A 23 5.52 -11.84 -8.52
N ASP A 24 6.58 -11.34 -9.18
CA ASP A 24 7.39 -10.22 -8.66
C ASP A 24 7.12 -8.87 -9.34
N SER A 25 6.76 -8.86 -10.62
CA SER A 25 6.60 -7.59 -11.34
C SER A 25 5.46 -6.73 -10.80
N SER A 26 4.43 -7.33 -10.19
CA SER A 26 3.25 -6.56 -9.74
C SER A 26 3.52 -5.66 -8.54
N TYR A 27 4.44 -6.04 -7.64
CA TYR A 27 4.76 -5.22 -6.47
C TYR A 27 5.64 -4.04 -6.84
N GLU A 28 6.71 -4.29 -7.62
CA GLU A 28 7.58 -3.24 -8.14
C GLU A 28 6.82 -2.29 -9.07
N GLU A 29 5.96 -2.81 -9.94
CA GLU A 29 5.13 -2.01 -10.84
C GLU A 29 4.12 -1.16 -10.07
N ARG A 30 3.43 -1.72 -9.06
CA ARG A 30 2.51 -0.96 -8.21
C ARG A 30 3.23 0.11 -7.38
N LEU A 31 4.41 -0.21 -6.84
CA LEU A 31 5.23 0.75 -6.11
C LEU A 31 5.69 1.88 -7.04
N SER A 32 6.26 1.52 -8.19
CA SER A 32 6.73 2.47 -9.20
C SER A 32 5.60 3.38 -9.69
N ALA A 33 4.46 2.80 -10.05
CA ALA A 33 3.27 3.56 -10.47
C ALA A 33 2.79 4.52 -9.36
N THR A 34 2.79 4.08 -8.10
CA THR A 34 2.40 4.94 -6.96
C THR A 34 3.38 6.10 -6.78
N CYS A 35 4.70 5.83 -6.80
CA CYS A 35 5.76 6.84 -6.70
C CYS A 35 5.73 7.88 -7.82
N GLN A 36 5.16 7.54 -8.97
CA GLN A 36 5.06 8.44 -10.13
C GLN A 36 3.79 9.30 -10.14
N THR A 37 2.87 9.12 -9.19
CA THR A 37 1.62 9.89 -9.14
C THR A 37 1.85 11.37 -8.83
N GLU A 38 0.94 12.22 -9.31
CA GLU A 38 0.92 13.64 -8.94
C GLU A 38 0.72 13.88 -7.44
N ALA A 39 0.07 12.93 -6.74
CA ALA A 39 -0.07 12.97 -5.29
C ALA A 39 1.31 12.89 -4.57
N ILE A 40 2.21 12.02 -5.04
CA ILE A 40 3.58 11.94 -4.48
C ILE A 40 4.37 13.23 -4.76
N LYS A 41 4.17 13.86 -5.93
CA LYS A 41 4.77 15.17 -6.22
C LYS A 41 4.25 16.27 -5.29
N ALA A 42 2.93 16.31 -5.05
CA ALA A 42 2.33 17.25 -4.10
C ALA A 42 2.85 17.02 -2.68
N LEU A 43 3.01 15.76 -2.25
CA LEU A 43 3.62 15.42 -0.96
C LEU A 43 5.08 15.87 -0.89
N SER A 44 5.86 15.73 -1.97
CA SER A 44 7.24 16.25 -2.01
C SER A 44 7.30 17.76 -1.76
N ILE A 45 6.36 18.54 -2.31
CA ILE A 45 6.26 19.99 -2.07
C ILE A 45 5.91 20.27 -0.61
N ALA A 46 4.95 19.52 -0.05
CA ALA A 46 4.58 19.64 1.37
C ALA A 46 5.76 19.32 2.30
N ILE A 47 6.57 18.30 1.98
CA ILE A 47 7.78 17.95 2.73
C ILE A 47 8.79 19.10 2.68
N SER A 48 9.07 19.66 1.50
CA SER A 48 9.96 20.82 1.36
C SER A 48 9.49 21.99 2.20
N HIS A 49 8.19 22.33 2.10
CA HIS A 49 7.60 23.42 2.86
C HIS A 49 7.71 23.20 4.38
N LEU A 50 7.45 21.97 4.85
CA LEU A 50 7.53 21.62 6.26
C LEU A 50 8.97 21.69 6.78
N ALA A 51 9.94 21.18 6.00
CA ALA A 51 11.35 21.23 6.33
C ALA A 51 11.84 22.67 6.52
N GLU A 52 11.47 23.56 5.59
CA GLU A 52 11.78 24.99 5.67
C GLU A 52 11.10 25.66 6.87
N SER A 53 9.80 25.39 7.06
CA SER A 53 9.00 25.99 8.13
C SER A 53 9.51 25.62 9.52
N GLN A 54 9.88 24.36 9.74
CA GLN A 54 10.35 23.86 11.03
C GLN A 54 11.87 23.89 11.20
N LYS A 55 12.62 24.29 10.16
CA LYS A 55 14.09 24.26 10.13
C LYS A 55 14.66 22.87 10.47
N ILE A 56 14.08 21.83 9.89
CA ILE A 56 14.50 20.43 10.04
C ILE A 56 15.01 19.88 8.70
N SER A 57 15.63 18.70 8.70
CA SER A 57 16.04 18.06 7.45
C SER A 57 14.83 17.60 6.64
N TYR A 58 15.01 17.47 5.32
CA TYR A 58 13.98 16.93 4.42
C TYR A 58 13.52 15.53 4.85
N ASP A 59 14.46 14.69 5.28
CA ASP A 59 14.17 13.34 5.78
C ASP A 59 13.31 13.37 7.05
N GLN A 60 13.61 14.28 7.99
CA GLN A 60 12.82 14.45 9.21
C GLN A 60 11.40 14.92 8.89
N ALA A 61 11.24 15.88 7.97
CA ALA A 61 9.94 16.35 7.52
C ALA A 61 9.13 15.24 6.80
N ALA A 62 9.79 14.41 6.00
CA ALA A 62 9.17 13.28 5.31
C ALA A 62 8.63 12.24 6.30
N ILE A 63 9.45 11.87 7.30
CA ILE A 63 9.04 10.96 8.38
C ILE A 63 7.80 11.53 9.10
N GLN A 64 7.85 12.79 9.50
CA GLN A 64 6.76 13.44 10.24
C GLN A 64 5.45 13.46 9.45
N ILE A 65 5.47 13.75 8.15
CA ILE A 65 4.27 13.72 7.31
C ILE A 65 3.70 12.31 7.21
N VAL A 66 4.53 11.30 6.95
CA VAL A 66 4.07 9.92 6.82
C VAL A 66 3.48 9.41 8.14
N GLU A 67 4.12 9.69 9.28
CA GLU A 67 3.62 9.32 10.61
C GLU A 67 2.28 10.00 10.90
N THR A 68 2.15 11.30 10.59
CA THR A 68 0.90 12.04 10.79
C THR A 68 -0.26 11.46 9.99
N VAL A 69 -0.04 11.10 8.73
CA VAL A 69 -1.08 10.48 7.88
C VAL A 69 -1.46 9.09 8.38
N ARG A 70 -0.50 8.29 8.84
CA ARG A 70 -0.76 6.96 9.41
C ARG A 70 -1.53 7.04 10.72
N GLU A 71 -1.17 7.97 11.58
CA GLU A 71 -1.88 8.23 12.84
C GLU A 71 -3.34 8.63 12.55
N LEU A 72 -3.56 9.51 11.57
CA LEU A 72 -4.90 9.91 11.15
C LEU A 72 -5.73 8.71 10.68
N ASP A 73 -5.16 7.83 9.85
CA ASP A 73 -5.84 6.60 9.38
C ASP A 73 -6.17 5.66 10.55
N SER A 74 -5.25 5.51 11.51
CA SER A 74 -5.47 4.71 12.72
C SER A 74 -6.62 5.26 13.57
N ILE A 75 -6.64 6.57 13.82
CA ILE A 75 -7.70 7.24 14.59
C ILE A 75 -9.07 7.01 13.92
N TRP A 76 -9.13 7.09 12.59
CA TRP A 76 -10.37 6.84 11.85
C TRP A 76 -10.82 5.38 11.95
N ASN A 77 -9.90 4.42 11.88
CA ASN A 77 -10.23 3.01 12.06
C ASN A 77 -10.80 2.73 13.46
N ASP A 78 -10.19 3.29 14.51
CA ASP A 78 -10.67 3.17 15.88
C ASP A 78 -12.06 3.80 16.05
N TYR A 79 -12.27 4.98 15.47
CA TYR A 79 -13.55 5.67 15.51
C TYR A 79 -14.67 4.85 14.84
N VAL A 80 -14.43 4.36 13.62
CA VAL A 80 -15.40 3.53 12.88
C VAL A 80 -15.69 2.23 13.63
N MET A 81 -14.68 1.60 14.23
CA MET A 81 -14.86 0.41 15.05
C MET A 81 -15.72 0.70 16.28
N MET A 82 -15.47 1.80 16.98
CA MET A 82 -16.23 2.19 18.16
C MET A 82 -17.70 2.53 17.82
N GLU A 83 -17.93 3.19 16.68
CA GLU A 83 -19.27 3.44 16.14
C GLU A 83 -19.99 2.13 15.74
N GLY A 84 -19.26 1.19 15.12
CA GLY A 84 -19.77 -0.15 14.83
C GLY A 84 -20.19 -0.92 16.09
N ILE A 85 -19.36 -0.85 17.14
CA ILE A 85 -19.67 -1.45 18.45
C ILE A 85 -20.91 -0.79 19.07
N ASN A 86 -21.05 0.53 18.97
CA ASN A 86 -22.22 1.24 19.48
C ASN A 86 -23.50 0.79 18.75
N LYS A 87 -23.46 0.63 17.42
CA LYS A 87 -24.58 0.07 16.64
C LYS A 87 -24.92 -1.37 17.05
N LEU A 88 -23.92 -2.22 17.28
CA LEU A 88 -24.16 -3.59 17.74
C LEU A 88 -24.82 -3.60 19.13
N LYS A 89 -24.35 -2.76 20.05
CA LYS A 89 -24.95 -2.64 21.40
C LYS A 89 -26.39 -2.15 21.36
N THR A 90 -26.73 -1.20 20.49
CA THR A 90 -28.12 -0.72 20.36
C THR A 90 -29.02 -1.82 19.81
N MET A 91 -28.57 -2.58 18.80
CA MET A 91 -29.33 -3.70 18.25
C MET A 91 -29.56 -4.82 19.28
N LEU A 92 -28.55 -5.18 20.08
CA LEU A 92 -28.70 -6.20 21.12
C LEU A 92 -29.67 -5.75 22.21
N LYS A 93 -29.62 -4.47 22.62
CA LYS A 93 -30.57 -3.90 23.60
C LYS A 93 -31.99 -3.84 23.05
N SER A 94 -32.18 -3.52 21.76
CA SER A 94 -33.51 -3.51 21.14
C SER A 94 -34.09 -4.91 20.91
N SER A 95 -33.24 -5.93 20.78
CA SER A 95 -33.67 -7.33 20.61
C SER A 95 -34.09 -8.01 21.93
N SER A 96 -33.80 -7.37 23.07
CA SER A 96 -34.05 -7.91 24.41
C SER A 96 -35.38 -7.40 25.00
N HIS A 97 -36.24 -6.78 24.19
CA HIS A 97 -37.57 -6.28 24.54
C HIS A 97 -38.64 -6.84 23.60
#